data_AF-B6AF88-F1
#
_entry.id   AF-B6AF88-F1
#
_cell.length_a   1.000
_cell.length_b   1.000
_cell.length_c   1.000
_cell.angle_alpha   90.00
_cell.angle_beta   90.00
_cell.angle_gamma   90.00
#
_symmetry.space_group_name_H-M   'P 1'
#
loop_
_entity.id
_entity.type
_entity.pdbx_description
1 polymer ?
#
loop_
_entity_poly.entity_id
_entity_poly.type
_entity_poly.pdbx_seq_one_letter_code
_entity_poly.pdbx_strand_id
1 'polypeptide(L)'
;MRLLDQYTSFCLIIAHPDDETLFFGPLINHFSNQSNISLYLLCLSNGNYYNKGYIRENELLNACRIIGIQQANIYILNNENLQDNPYIYWPSDVIIKEVYSFINKHHIECIITFDCYGISYHLNHISIYNAIKIIKEDKSLLESSNLKIILTLNTCNVFIKYLGIYSLFWLLIKRR
;
A
#
# COMPACT_ATOMS: atom_id res chain seq x y z
N MET A 1 10.10 -7.16 15.03
CA MET A 1 8.86 -6.38 15.26
C MET A 1 9.03 -5.24 16.27
N ARG A 2 9.97 -5.31 17.23
CA ARG A 2 10.31 -4.19 18.17
C ARG A 2 10.64 -2.82 17.54
N LEU A 3 10.94 -2.77 16.23
CA LEU A 3 11.30 -1.52 15.53
C LEU A 3 10.09 -0.64 15.22
N LEU A 4 8.88 -1.22 15.14
CA LEU A 4 7.66 -0.49 14.78
C LEU A 4 6.91 0.04 16.00
N ASP A 5 7.21 -0.48 17.19
CA ASP A 5 6.54 -0.12 18.46
C ASP A 5 6.72 1.36 18.84
N GLN A 6 7.68 2.06 18.24
CA GLN A 6 7.93 3.49 18.44
C GLN A 6 7.03 4.40 17.59
N TYR A 7 6.29 3.85 16.61
CA TYR A 7 5.41 4.59 15.72
C TYR A 7 3.96 4.25 16.01
N THR A 8 3.08 5.21 15.75
CA THR A 8 1.64 5.12 16.04
C THR A 8 0.78 5.40 14.82
N SER A 9 1.29 6.11 13.81
CA SER A 9 0.54 6.46 12.60
C SER A 9 1.11 5.79 11.34
N PHE A 10 0.34 4.88 10.77
CA PHE A 10 0.72 4.06 9.61
C PHE A 10 -0.22 4.31 8.45
N CYS A 11 0.31 4.40 7.23
CA CYS A 11 -0.47 4.46 6.00
C CYS A 11 -0.10 3.29 5.08
N LEU A 12 -1.09 2.47 4.78
CA LEU A 12 -1.02 1.47 3.73
C LEU A 12 -1.47 2.11 2.41
N ILE A 13 -0.55 2.21 1.45
CA ILE A 13 -0.81 2.78 0.12
C ILE A 13 -0.93 1.64 -0.89
N ILE A 14 -2.12 1.52 -1.48
CA ILE A 14 -2.45 0.50 -2.49
C ILE A 14 -2.88 1.17 -3.81
N ALA A 15 -2.83 0.42 -4.90
CA ALA A 15 -3.27 0.95 -6.18
C ALA A 15 -4.78 0.74 -6.38
N HIS A 16 -5.30 -0.44 -6.02
CA HIS A 16 -6.64 -0.87 -6.39
C HIS A 16 -7.44 -1.44 -5.21
N PRO A 17 -8.79 -1.41 -5.29
CA PRO A 17 -9.66 -2.15 -4.39
C PRO A 17 -9.54 -3.67 -4.57
N ASP A 18 -8.86 -4.36 -3.64
CA ASP A 18 -8.57 -5.81 -3.56
C ASP A 18 -7.14 -6.05 -3.06
N ASP A 19 -6.21 -5.15 -3.37
CA ASP A 19 -4.82 -5.22 -2.95
C ASP A 19 -4.68 -5.40 -1.42
N GLU A 20 -5.55 -4.74 -0.65
CA GLU A 20 -5.55 -4.81 0.82
C GLU A 20 -5.81 -6.22 1.32
N THR A 21 -6.74 -6.94 0.72
CA THR A 21 -7.10 -8.30 1.12
C THR A 21 -6.18 -9.34 0.49
N LEU A 22 -5.77 -9.14 -0.77
CA LEU A 22 -4.88 -10.06 -1.48
C LEU A 22 -3.46 -10.09 -0.92
N PHE A 23 -2.93 -8.93 -0.50
CA PHE A 23 -1.51 -8.80 -0.18
C PHE A 23 -1.23 -8.36 1.25
N PHE A 24 -2.15 -7.62 1.88
CA PHE A 24 -1.91 -7.00 3.18
C PHE A 24 -2.85 -7.48 4.29
N GLY A 25 -3.75 -8.42 4.03
CA GLY A 25 -4.74 -8.89 5.02
C GLY A 25 -4.14 -9.28 6.37
N PRO A 26 -3.08 -10.12 6.43
CA PRO A 26 -2.44 -10.47 7.70
C PRO A 26 -1.82 -9.28 8.44
N LEU A 27 -1.26 -8.31 7.70
CA LEU A 27 -0.66 -7.10 8.25
C LEU A 27 -1.73 -6.17 8.84
N ILE A 28 -2.82 -5.97 8.09
CA ILE A 28 -3.96 -5.15 8.52
C ILE A 28 -4.56 -5.76 9.79
N ASN A 29 -4.81 -7.07 9.79
CA ASN A 29 -5.32 -7.76 10.97
C ASN A 29 -4.37 -7.60 12.19
N HIS A 30 -3.06 -7.66 11.97
CA HIS A 30 -2.09 -7.44 13.06
C HIS A 30 -2.24 -6.05 13.70
N PHE A 31 -2.28 -4.99 12.90
CA PHE A 31 -2.41 -3.61 13.40
C PHE A 31 -3.80 -3.30 13.96
N SER A 32 -4.86 -3.85 13.37
CA SER A 32 -6.25 -3.61 13.83
C SER A 32 -6.49 -4.05 15.28
N ASN A 33 -5.70 -5.01 15.78
CA ASN A 33 -5.78 -5.49 17.15
C ASN A 33 -4.97 -4.64 18.15
N GLN A 34 -4.32 -3.57 17.69
CA GLN A 34 -3.46 -2.72 18.51
C GLN A 34 -4.10 -1.34 18.71
N SER A 35 -4.57 -1.06 19.93
CA SER A 35 -5.32 0.16 20.25
C SER A 35 -4.49 1.45 20.18
N ASN A 36 -3.17 1.35 20.22
CA ASN A 36 -2.23 2.48 20.15
C ASN A 36 -1.81 2.84 18.72
N ILE A 37 -2.32 2.12 17.71
CA ILE A 37 -1.93 2.31 16.31
C ILE A 37 -3.13 2.78 15.50
N SER A 38 -2.92 3.88 14.77
CA SER A 38 -3.81 4.37 13.74
C SER A 38 -3.33 3.86 12.38
N LEU A 39 -4.05 2.90 11.82
CA LEU A 39 -3.83 2.42 10.46
C LEU A 39 -4.78 3.14 9.49
N TYR A 40 -4.18 3.85 8.53
CA TYR A 40 -4.83 4.47 7.39
C TYR A 40 -4.65 3.60 6.14
N LEU A 41 -5.65 3.62 5.27
CA LEU A 41 -5.59 3.02 3.94
C LEU A 41 -5.84 4.08 2.89
N LEU A 42 -4.87 4.27 2.00
CA LEU A 42 -4.95 5.17 0.85
C LEU A 42 -4.92 4.33 -0.43
N CYS A 43 -6.07 4.21 -1.08
CA CYS A 43 -6.23 3.57 -2.37
C CYS A 43 -6.19 4.65 -3.47
N LEU A 44 -5.20 4.60 -4.36
CA LEU A 44 -4.95 5.67 -5.33
C LEU A 44 -5.90 5.67 -6.54
N SER A 45 -6.62 4.57 -6.75
CA SER A 45 -7.61 4.43 -7.81
C SER A 45 -8.79 3.61 -7.32
N ASN A 46 -9.99 3.86 -7.82
CA ASN A 46 -11.15 3.01 -7.53
C ASN A 46 -11.20 1.72 -8.37
N GLY A 47 -10.16 1.40 -9.15
CA GLY A 47 -10.09 0.13 -9.89
C GLY A 47 -11.09 0.05 -11.04
N ASN A 48 -11.45 1.19 -11.64
CA ASN A 48 -12.53 1.29 -12.63
C ASN A 48 -12.17 0.78 -14.04
N TYR A 49 -11.13 -0.05 -14.22
CA TYR A 49 -10.70 -0.55 -15.53
C TYR A 49 -11.84 -1.25 -16.31
N TYR A 50 -12.72 -1.97 -15.60
CA TYR A 50 -13.89 -2.65 -16.18
C TYR A 50 -15.22 -1.88 -16.00
N ASN A 51 -15.18 -0.57 -15.77
CA ASN A 51 -16.36 0.26 -15.46
C ASN A 51 -17.14 -0.20 -14.19
N LYS A 52 -16.41 -0.72 -13.20
CA LYS A 52 -16.97 -1.23 -11.93
C LYS A 52 -16.46 -0.49 -10.70
N GLY A 53 -15.87 0.70 -10.86
CA GLY A 53 -15.24 1.45 -9.77
C GLY A 53 -16.15 1.66 -8.57
N TYR A 54 -17.40 2.07 -8.80
CA TYR A 54 -18.38 2.23 -7.73
C TYR A 54 -18.66 0.93 -6.94
N ILE A 55 -18.72 -0.21 -7.62
CA ILE A 55 -18.91 -1.50 -6.97
C ILE A 55 -17.66 -1.85 -6.15
N ARG A 56 -16.48 -1.68 -6.75
CA ARG A 56 -15.19 -1.98 -6.12
C ARG A 56 -14.89 -1.10 -4.91
N GLU A 57 -15.29 0.17 -4.93
CA GLU A 57 -15.22 1.06 -3.75
C GLU A 57 -16.02 0.48 -2.58
N ASN A 58 -17.26 0.05 -2.84
CA ASN A 58 -18.10 -0.57 -1.82
C ASN A 58 -17.54 -1.91 -1.34
N GLU A 59 -16.95 -2.71 -2.23
CA GLU A 59 -16.27 -3.96 -1.89
C GLU A 59 -15.08 -3.70 -0.96
N LEU A 60 -14.23 -2.71 -1.27
CA LEU A 60 -13.09 -2.32 -0.42
C LEU A 60 -13.56 -1.87 0.97
N LEU A 61 -14.55 -0.98 1.05
CA LEU A 61 -15.07 -0.51 2.34
C LEU A 61 -15.62 -1.68 3.18
N ASN A 62 -16.34 -2.61 2.55
CA ASN A 62 -16.86 -3.80 3.22
C ASN A 62 -15.76 -4.76 3.66
N ALA A 63 -14.75 -4.99 2.81
CA ALA A 63 -13.60 -5.83 3.13
C ALA A 63 -12.82 -5.25 4.31
N CYS A 64 -12.47 -3.96 4.25
CA CYS A 64 -11.78 -3.23 5.31
C CYS A 64 -12.53 -3.27 6.65
N ARG A 65 -13.86 -3.16 6.63
CA ARG A 65 -14.71 -3.29 7.83
C ARG A 65 -14.55 -4.66 8.50
N ILE A 66 -14.34 -5.72 7.73
CA ILE A 66 -14.16 -7.09 8.24
C ILE A 66 -12.74 -7.27 8.79
N ILE A 67 -11.71 -6.78 8.08
CA ILE A 67 -10.30 -6.94 8.47
C ILE A 67 -9.83 -5.92 9.52
N GLY A 68 -10.70 -5.01 9.94
CA GLY A 68 -10.51 -4.18 11.14
C GLY A 68 -9.98 -2.75 10.89
N ILE A 69 -10.07 -2.22 9.67
CA ILE A 69 -9.78 -0.80 9.41
C ILE A 69 -11.05 0.02 9.63
N GLN A 70 -10.97 1.04 10.46
CA GLN A 70 -12.08 1.98 10.66
C GLN A 70 -12.37 2.73 9.37
N GLN A 71 -13.65 2.85 9.00
CA GLN A 71 -14.06 3.49 7.76
C GLN A 71 -13.57 4.94 7.62
N ALA A 72 -13.44 5.67 8.73
CA ALA A 72 -12.89 7.03 8.77
C ALA A 72 -11.41 7.13 8.34
N ASN A 73 -10.70 6.00 8.33
CA ASN A 73 -9.29 5.92 7.97
C ASN A 73 -9.08 5.38 6.54
N ILE A 74 -10.15 5.16 5.78
CA ILE A 74 -10.10 4.65 4.41
C ILE A 74 -10.35 5.79 3.43
N TYR A 75 -9.42 5.97 2.50
CA TYR A 75 -9.46 7.00 1.50
C TYR A 75 -9.26 6.37 0.13
N ILE A 76 -10.22 6.60 -0.76
CA ILE A 76 -10.18 6.11 -2.14
C ILE A 76 -10.15 7.34 -3.04
N LEU A 77 -9.08 7.47 -3.82
CA LEU A 77 -8.94 8.55 -4.78
C LEU A 77 -9.60 8.16 -6.10
N ASN A 78 -10.16 9.17 -6.77
CA ASN A 78 -10.64 9.05 -8.15
C ASN A 78 -10.02 10.18 -8.99
N ASN A 79 -8.69 10.24 -9.00
CA ASN A 79 -7.95 11.20 -9.81
C ASN A 79 -7.91 10.72 -11.27
N GLU A 80 -8.23 11.59 -12.22
CA GLU A 80 -8.26 11.27 -13.65
C GLU A 80 -6.89 10.77 -14.19
N ASN A 81 -5.79 11.17 -13.55
CA ASN A 81 -4.44 10.76 -13.93
C ASN A 81 -4.00 9.43 -13.29
N LEU A 82 -4.76 8.92 -12.33
CA LEU A 82 -4.48 7.68 -11.58
C LEU A 82 -5.55 6.62 -11.85
N GLN A 83 -6.10 6.59 -13.06
CA GLN A 83 -7.10 5.58 -13.43
C GLN A 83 -6.43 4.22 -13.59
N ASP A 84 -7.13 3.17 -13.13
CA ASP A 84 -6.64 1.80 -13.23
C ASP A 84 -6.41 1.41 -14.70
N ASN A 85 -5.20 0.91 -14.96
CA ASN A 85 -4.74 0.44 -16.25
C ASN A 85 -3.45 -0.37 -16.05
N PRO A 86 -3.43 -1.68 -16.39
CA PRO A 86 -2.25 -2.51 -16.21
C PRO A 86 -1.09 -2.18 -17.16
N TYR A 87 -1.33 -1.37 -18.19
CA TYR A 87 -0.37 -1.08 -19.26
C TYR A 87 0.15 0.37 -19.26
N ILE A 88 -0.25 1.18 -18.28
CA ILE A 88 0.16 2.59 -18.19
C ILE A 88 0.89 2.83 -16.87
N TYR A 89 1.99 3.59 -16.93
CA TYR A 89 2.60 4.15 -15.73
C TYR A 89 1.81 5.37 -15.30
N TRP A 90 1.42 5.40 -14.02
CA TRP A 90 0.92 6.63 -13.41
C TRP A 90 2.04 7.68 -13.28
N PRO A 91 1.71 8.97 -13.46
CA PRO A 91 2.64 10.08 -13.31
C PRO A 91 3.08 10.23 -11.85
N SER A 92 4.39 10.16 -11.61
CA SER A 92 4.95 10.20 -10.26
C SER A 92 4.66 11.50 -9.52
N ASP A 93 4.63 12.63 -10.21
CA ASP A 93 4.34 13.95 -9.63
C ASP A 93 2.93 14.03 -9.02
N VAL A 94 1.94 13.41 -9.67
CA VAL A 94 0.59 13.32 -9.14
C VAL A 94 0.57 12.44 -7.89
N ILE A 95 1.20 11.27 -7.92
CA ILE A 95 1.27 10.38 -6.75
C ILE A 95 1.99 11.08 -5.58
N ILE A 96 3.13 11.73 -5.85
CA ILE A 96 3.90 12.48 -4.85
C ILE A 96 3.00 13.54 -4.21
N LYS A 97 2.27 14.32 -5.00
CA LYS A 97 1.37 15.36 -4.50
C LYS A 97 0.28 14.78 -3.58
N GLU A 98 -0.43 13.74 -4.03
CA GLU A 98 -1.53 13.13 -3.27
C GLU A 98 -1.00 12.50 -1.96
N VAL A 99 0.07 11.70 -2.06
CA VAL A 99 0.66 11.02 -0.90
C VAL A 99 1.27 12.03 0.06
N TYR A 100 1.99 13.04 -0.42
CA TYR A 100 2.60 14.05 0.44
C TYR A 100 1.56 14.90 1.18
N SER A 101 0.47 15.27 0.49
CA SER A 101 -0.67 15.92 1.14
C SER A 101 -1.28 15.04 2.23
N PHE A 102 -1.42 13.74 1.94
CA PHE A 102 -1.96 12.77 2.90
C PHE A 102 -1.05 12.59 4.13
N ILE A 103 0.26 12.46 3.93
CA ILE A 103 1.25 12.35 5.01
C ILE A 103 1.10 13.50 5.99
N ASN A 104 1.05 14.73 5.48
CA ASN A 104 1.01 15.94 6.31
C ASN A 104 -0.34 16.11 7.01
N LYS A 105 -1.44 15.81 6.30
CA LYS A 105 -2.80 15.91 6.86
C LYS A 105 -3.02 14.94 8.02
N HIS A 106 -2.50 13.73 7.92
CA HIS A 106 -2.74 12.65 8.89
C HIS A 106 -1.53 12.35 9.78
N HIS A 107 -0.48 13.18 9.71
CA HIS A 107 0.74 13.02 10.51
C HIS A 107 1.34 11.61 10.40
N ILE A 108 1.38 11.07 9.18
CA ILE A 108 1.83 9.69 8.93
C ILE A 108 3.33 9.55 9.25
N GLU A 109 3.68 8.54 10.04
CA GLU A 109 5.05 8.24 10.44
C GLU A 109 5.65 7.09 9.62
N CYS A 110 4.80 6.13 9.22
CA CYS A 110 5.19 4.93 8.49
C CYS A 110 4.34 4.76 7.23
N ILE A 111 4.99 4.60 6.08
CA ILE A 111 4.34 4.16 4.84
C ILE A 111 4.60 2.68 4.60
N ILE A 112 3.58 1.97 4.17
CA ILE A 112 3.65 0.58 3.72
C ILE A 112 3.10 0.51 2.30
N THR A 113 3.87 -0.05 1.36
CA THR A 113 3.41 -0.18 -0.04
C THR A 113 4.15 -1.31 -0.78
N PHE A 114 4.08 -1.34 -2.10
CA PHE A 114 4.74 -2.33 -2.96
C PHE A 114 6.24 -2.05 -3.14
N ASP A 115 7.00 -3.07 -3.51
CA ASP A 115 8.40 -2.91 -3.92
C ASP A 115 8.54 -2.54 -5.42
N CYS A 116 9.79 -2.46 -5.90
CA CYS A 116 10.11 -2.08 -7.27
C CYS A 116 9.59 -3.03 -8.36
N TYR A 117 9.11 -4.21 -8.00
CA TYR A 117 8.59 -5.20 -8.94
C TYR A 117 7.07 -5.24 -8.97
N GLY A 118 6.38 -4.52 -8.08
CA GLY A 118 4.92 -4.37 -8.13
C GLY A 118 4.15 -5.69 -8.05
N ILE A 119 4.65 -6.68 -7.30
CA ILE A 119 4.09 -8.04 -7.06
C ILE A 119 4.05 -8.95 -8.29
N SER A 120 3.43 -8.48 -9.36
CA SER A 120 3.22 -9.16 -10.63
C SER A 120 3.65 -8.29 -11.81
N TYR A 121 4.54 -7.33 -11.57
CA TYR A 121 4.96 -6.31 -12.55
C TYR A 121 3.82 -5.38 -12.98
N HIS A 122 2.83 -5.17 -12.11
CA HIS A 122 1.74 -4.26 -12.40
C HIS A 122 2.27 -2.81 -12.40
N LEU A 123 2.10 -2.07 -13.50
CA LEU A 123 2.72 -0.76 -13.67
C LEU A 123 2.25 0.27 -12.63
N ASN A 124 0.97 0.25 -12.24
CA ASN A 124 0.45 1.10 -11.16
C ASN A 124 1.17 0.88 -9.82
N HIS A 125 1.49 -0.38 -9.46
CA HIS A 125 2.21 -0.69 -8.23
C HIS A 125 3.66 -0.18 -8.31
N ILE A 126 4.29 -0.34 -9.48
CA ILE A 126 5.64 0.17 -9.75
C ILE A 126 5.67 1.70 -9.70
N SER A 127 4.65 2.37 -10.26
CA SER A 127 4.53 3.83 -10.18
C SER A 127 4.43 4.33 -8.73
N ILE A 128 3.68 3.63 -7.87
CA ILE A 128 3.66 3.94 -6.43
C ILE A 128 5.06 3.82 -5.84
N TYR A 129 5.75 2.70 -6.05
CA TYR A 129 7.10 2.50 -5.55
C TYR A 129 8.05 3.63 -6.00
N ASN A 130 8.02 3.99 -7.29
CA ASN A 130 8.86 5.04 -7.84
C ASN A 130 8.58 6.41 -7.22
N ALA A 131 7.31 6.77 -7.03
CA ALA A 131 6.92 8.01 -6.37
C ALA A 131 7.36 8.06 -4.89
N ILE A 132 7.15 6.96 -4.14
CA ILE A 132 7.56 6.86 -2.74
C ILE A 132 9.09 6.90 -2.61
N LYS A 133 9.82 6.31 -3.56
CA LYS A 133 11.28 6.41 -3.62
C LYS A 133 11.74 7.85 -3.78
N ILE A 134 11.09 8.64 -4.64
CA ILE A 134 11.40 10.07 -4.81
C ILE A 134 11.15 10.83 -3.50
N ILE A 135 10.03 10.60 -2.82
CA ILE A 135 9.74 11.21 -1.49
C ILE A 135 10.85 10.86 -0.49
N LYS A 136 11.32 9.62 -0.49
CA LYS A 136 12.40 9.17 0.40
C LYS A 136 13.75 9.83 0.12
N GLU A 137 14.04 10.13 -1.14
CA GLU A 137 15.31 10.74 -1.55
C GLU A 137 15.31 12.27 -1.39
N ASP A 138 14.12 12.89 -1.35
CA ASP A 138 13.96 14.32 -1.12
C ASP A 138 13.99 14.68 0.39
N LYS A 139 15.15 15.18 0.83
CA LYS A 139 15.34 15.62 2.22
C LYS A 139 14.38 16.73 2.64
N SER A 140 14.02 17.64 1.73
CA SER A 140 13.16 18.77 2.06
C SER A 140 11.75 18.31 2.42
N LEU A 141 11.22 17.32 1.69
CA LEU A 141 9.92 16.69 1.96
C LEU A 141 9.95 15.89 3.26
N LEU A 142 11.05 15.19 3.55
CA LEU A 142 11.18 14.43 4.80
C LEU A 142 11.30 15.33 6.03
N GLU A 143 12.06 16.42 5.94
CA GLU A 143 12.24 17.38 7.04
C GLU A 143 10.95 18.15 7.36
N SER A 144 10.12 18.39 6.35
CA SER A 144 8.84 19.08 6.50
C SER A 144 7.64 18.15 6.78
N SER A 145 7.88 16.85 6.96
CA SER A 145 6.84 15.86 7.27
C SER A 145 7.17 14.98 8.49
N ASN A 146 6.18 14.22 8.94
CA ASN A 146 6.34 13.28 10.05
C ASN A 146 6.89 11.91 9.60
N LEU A 147 7.10 11.69 8.31
CA LEU A 147 7.48 10.41 7.76
C LEU A 147 8.88 9.99 8.26
N LYS A 148 8.96 8.84 8.93
CA LYS A 148 10.20 8.29 9.50
C LYS A 148 10.67 7.03 8.79
N ILE A 149 9.72 6.20 8.32
CA ILE A 149 10.04 4.91 7.74
C ILE A 149 9.12 4.54 6.59
N ILE A 150 9.68 3.83 5.61
CA ILE A 150 8.96 3.27 4.47
C ILE A 150 9.26 1.78 4.43
N LEU A 151 8.21 0.98 4.39
CA LEU A 151 8.25 -0.47 4.27
C LEU A 151 7.63 -0.89 2.94
N THR A 152 8.24 -1.88 2.29
CA THR A 152 7.76 -2.40 1.01
C THR A 152 7.48 -3.89 1.10
N LEU A 153 6.39 -4.34 0.46
CA LEU A 153 6.09 -5.74 0.29
C LEU A 153 7.03 -6.32 -0.77
N ASN A 154 7.89 -7.24 -0.34
CA ASN A 154 8.81 -7.92 -1.24
C ASN A 154 8.06 -8.83 -2.22
N THR A 155 8.28 -8.62 -3.51
CA THR A 155 7.78 -9.46 -4.57
C THR A 155 8.49 -10.81 -4.56
N CYS A 156 7.72 -11.87 -4.37
CA CYS A 156 8.18 -13.25 -4.46
C CYS A 156 7.95 -13.82 -5.86
N ASN A 157 8.83 -14.72 -6.30
CA ASN A 157 8.73 -15.37 -7.60
C ASN A 157 7.37 -16.09 -7.76
N VAL A 158 6.69 -15.86 -8.88
CA VAL A 158 5.38 -16.44 -9.21
C VAL A 158 5.40 -17.96 -9.12
N PHE A 159 6.49 -18.62 -9.52
CA PHE A 159 6.62 -20.08 -9.40
C PHE A 159 6.44 -20.56 -7.95
N ILE A 160 6.96 -19.81 -6.97
CA ILE A 160 6.86 -20.15 -5.55
C ILE A 160 5.41 -19.97 -5.06
N LYS A 161 4.67 -18.99 -5.61
CA LYS A 161 3.27 -18.73 -5.22
C LYS A 161 2.34 -19.91 -5.54
N TYR A 162 2.65 -20.68 -6.59
CA TYR A 162 1.83 -21.81 -7.06
C TYR A 162 2.38 -23.20 -6.75
N LEU A 163 3.55 -23.30 -6.09
CA LEU A 163 4.18 -24.59 -5.74
C LEU A 163 3.61 -25.24 -4.46
N GLY A 164 2.63 -24.62 -3.79
CA GLY A 164 2.01 -25.18 -2.59
C GLY A 164 3.03 -25.49 -1.50
N ILE A 165 3.00 -26.68 -0.90
CA ILE A 165 3.93 -27.05 0.18
C ILE A 165 5.42 -27.10 -0.26
N TYR A 166 5.70 -27.24 -1.56
CA TYR A 166 7.07 -27.24 -2.08
C TYR A 166 7.70 -25.84 -2.03
N SER A 167 6.88 -24.78 -1.93
CA SER A 167 7.37 -23.43 -1.64
C SER A 167 8.07 -23.33 -0.28
N LEU A 168 7.71 -24.21 0.67
CA LEU A 168 8.29 -24.24 2.02
C LEU A 168 9.79 -24.52 1.97
N PHE A 169 10.24 -25.41 1.08
CA PHE A 169 11.67 -25.69 0.90
C PHE A 169 12.43 -24.45 0.42
N TRP A 170 11.87 -23.70 -0.53
CA TRP A 170 12.47 -22.46 -1.01
C TRP A 170 12.54 -21.39 0.07
N LEU A 171 11.47 -21.24 0.86
CA LEU A 171 11.41 -20.29 1.98
C LEU A 171 12.40 -20.63 3.10
N LEU A 172 12.64 -21.92 3.37
CA LEU A 172 13.61 -22.39 4.35
C LEU A 172 15.07 -22.18 3.88
N ILE A 173 15.34 -22.30 2.58
CA ILE A 173 16.68 -22.10 2.01
C ILE A 173 17.04 -20.61 1.95
N LYS A 174 16.08 -19.72 1.63
CA LYS A 174 16.31 -18.27 1.53
C LYS A 174 16.44 -17.55 2.88
N ARG A 175 16.20 -18.25 4.01
CA ARG A 175 16.30 -17.70 5.38
C ARG A 175 17.74 -17.73 5.95
N ARG A 176 18.73 -18.10 5.14
CA ARG A 176 20.17 -18.04 5.48
C ARG A 176 20.86 -16.94 4.71
#